data_AF-A0A7G2M4A3-F1
#
_entry.id   AF-A0A7G2M4A3-F1
#
_cell.length_a   1.000
_cell.length_b   1.000
_cell.length_c   1.000
_cell.angle_alpha   90.00
_cell.angle_beta   90.00
_cell.angle_gamma   90.00
#
_symmetry.space_group_name_H-M   'P 1'
#
loop_
_entity.id
_entity.type
_entity.pdbx_description
1 polymer ?
#
loop_
_entity_poly.entity_id
_entity_poly.type
_entity_poly.pdbx_seq_one_letter_code
_entity_poly.pdbx_strand_id
1 'polypeptide(L)'
;MESSYLMFFMVLFCVLMIAAVVIWYLYHKVKAMPDGDAKVAMEDFEPFFKVAAGDIVKLTNANFIEQLELLIRESNVESKLPAFYEKYLELNKTNKEGYFQNLLEMLGKNRGNYINTLLGNHPEISTQEILLLILMQEKFDNKSIARILFITPETLKKRKSRLKAKLGRKEDV
;
A
#
# COMPACT_ATOMS: atom_id res chain seq x y z
N MET A 1 9.83 -2.35 -46.88
CA MET A 1 10.24 -1.41 -45.81
C MET A 1 9.23 -0.31 -45.58
N GLU A 2 8.63 0.31 -46.61
CA GLU A 2 7.70 1.44 -46.46
C GLU A 2 6.43 1.15 -45.62
N SER A 3 5.86 -0.05 -45.73
CA SER A 3 4.65 -0.44 -44.98
C SER A 3 4.86 -0.51 -43.45
N SER A 4 6.08 -0.85 -42.99
CA SER A 4 6.39 -0.92 -41.56
C SER A 4 6.48 0.46 -40.90
N TYR A 5 6.94 1.48 -41.63
CA TYR A 5 6.96 2.86 -41.14
C TYR A 5 5.55 3.44 -41.06
N LEU A 6 4.68 3.15 -42.04
CA LEU A 6 3.28 3.55 -42.02
C LEU A 6 2.53 2.98 -40.81
N MET A 7 2.75 1.70 -40.45
CA MET A 7 2.17 1.12 -39.24
C MET A 7 2.69 1.77 -37.96
N PHE A 8 3.99 2.09 -37.89
CA PHE A 8 4.57 2.78 -36.73
C PHE A 8 3.98 4.18 -36.54
N PHE A 9 3.86 4.96 -37.63
CA PHE A 9 3.23 6.29 -37.58
C PHE A 9 1.75 6.22 -37.20
N MET A 10 1.01 5.21 -37.67
CA MET A 10 -0.38 5.00 -37.30
C MET A 10 -0.53 4.67 -35.81
N VAL A 11 0.31 3.80 -35.26
CA VAL A 11 0.30 3.47 -33.82
C VAL A 11 0.68 4.69 -32.99
N LEU A 12 1.72 5.42 -33.38
CA LEU A 12 2.13 6.65 -32.71
C LEU A 12 1.00 7.69 -32.72
N PHE A 13 0.32 7.85 -33.86
CA PHE A 13 -0.82 8.74 -34.00
C PHE A 13 -2.00 8.30 -33.11
N CYS A 14 -2.30 7.00 -33.05
CA CYS A 14 -3.33 6.48 -32.13
C CYS A 14 -3.00 6.75 -30.67
N VAL A 15 -1.73 6.56 -30.26
CA VAL A 15 -1.29 6.85 -28.88
C VAL A 15 -1.40 8.34 -28.58
N LEU A 16 -1.00 9.21 -29.51
CA LEU A 16 -1.12 10.66 -29.36
C LEU A 16 -2.58 11.12 -29.32
N MET A 17 -3.47 10.49 -30.10
CA MET A 17 -4.90 10.76 -30.07
C MET A 17 -5.56 10.32 -28.77
N ILE A 18 -5.20 9.15 -28.23
CA ILE A 18 -5.67 8.69 -26.93
C ILE A 18 -5.17 9.64 -25.84
N ALA A 19 -3.90 10.03 -25.87
CA ALA A 19 -3.33 11.00 -24.95
C ALA A 19 -4.06 12.35 -25.05
N ALA A 20 -4.34 12.84 -26.26
CA ALA A 20 -5.07 14.09 -26.47
C ALA A 20 -6.52 14.01 -25.95
N VAL A 21 -7.22 12.89 -26.14
CA VAL A 21 -8.57 12.67 -25.60
C VAL A 21 -8.54 12.61 -24.07
N VAL A 22 -7.55 11.95 -23.48
CA VAL A 22 -7.37 11.90 -22.02
C VAL A 22 -7.05 13.30 -21.47
N ILE A 23 -6.14 14.03 -22.10
CA ILE A 23 -5.81 15.42 -21.73
C ILE A 23 -7.03 16.32 -21.88
N TRP A 24 -7.79 16.21 -22.97
CA TRP A 24 -9.01 16.99 -23.19
C TRP A 24 -10.11 16.66 -22.17
N TYR A 25 -10.31 15.37 -21.87
CA TYR A 25 -11.24 14.90 -20.84
C TYR A 25 -10.87 15.42 -19.46
N LEU A 26 -9.58 15.34 -19.09
CA LEU A 26 -9.06 15.87 -17.84
C LEU A 26 -9.18 17.40 -17.80
N TYR A 27 -8.85 18.09 -18.88
CA TYR A 27 -8.97 19.55 -19.00
C TYR A 27 -10.43 20.00 -18.84
N HIS A 28 -11.37 19.31 -19.49
CA HIS A 28 -12.80 19.64 -19.38
C HIS A 28 -13.36 19.31 -17.99
N LYS A 29 -12.87 18.25 -17.34
CA LYS A 29 -13.24 17.89 -15.98
C LYS A 29 -12.71 18.88 -14.94
N VAL A 30 -11.48 19.38 -15.12
CA VAL A 30 -10.85 20.40 -14.27
C VAL A 30 -11.51 21.77 -14.48
N LYS A 31 -11.87 22.13 -15.72
CA LYS A 31 -12.54 23.41 -16.03
C LYS A 31 -14.00 23.47 -15.59
N ALA A 32 -14.63 22.30 -15.36
CA ALA A 32 -15.98 22.19 -14.78
C ALA A 32 -15.98 22.25 -13.25
N MET A 33 -14.82 22.36 -12.59
CA MET A 33 -14.69 22.49 -11.15
C MET A 33 -14.47 23.96 -10.76
N PRO A 34 -15.10 24.45 -9.67
CA PRO A 34 -14.82 25.77 -9.12
C PRO A 34 -13.32 25.90 -8.79
N ASP A 35 -12.75 27.09 -8.98
CA ASP A 35 -11.31 27.41 -8.95
C ASP A 35 -10.57 26.99 -7.65
N GLY A 36 -11.31 26.63 -6.59
CA GLY A 36 -10.78 26.06 -5.34
C GLY A 36 -10.47 24.56 -5.41
N ASP A 37 -11.24 23.78 -6.15
CA ASP A 37 -11.15 22.30 -6.15
C ASP A 37 -10.03 21.79 -7.08
N ALA A 38 -9.67 22.57 -8.10
CA ALA A 38 -8.58 22.24 -9.03
C ALA A 38 -7.19 22.31 -8.36
N LYS A 39 -7.00 23.22 -7.39
CA LYS A 39 -5.77 23.30 -6.59
C LYS A 39 -5.66 22.13 -5.60
N VAL A 40 -6.77 21.74 -4.98
CA VAL A 40 -6.84 20.56 -4.10
C VAL A 40 -6.53 19.28 -4.87
N ALA A 41 -7.08 19.14 -6.08
CA ALA A 41 -6.79 17.98 -6.93
C ALA A 41 -5.32 17.92 -7.38
N MET A 42 -4.66 19.05 -7.68
CA MET A 42 -3.24 19.06 -8.01
C MET A 42 -2.33 18.79 -6.78
N GLU A 43 -2.70 19.28 -5.59
CA GLU A 43 -2.00 18.99 -4.34
C GLU A 43 -2.16 17.53 -3.87
N ASP A 44 -3.23 16.83 -4.26
CA ASP A 44 -3.42 15.40 -3.97
C ASP A 44 -2.61 14.46 -4.89
N PHE A 45 -2.24 14.91 -6.09
CA PHE A 45 -1.53 14.10 -7.08
C PHE A 45 -0.01 14.05 -6.87
N GLU A 46 0.60 15.10 -6.32
CA GLU A 46 2.03 15.12 -5.98
C GLU A 46 2.44 14.12 -4.86
N PRO A 47 1.67 13.98 -3.76
CA PRO A 47 1.93 12.97 -2.75
C PRO A 47 1.76 11.56 -3.30
N PHE A 48 0.87 11.33 -4.27
CA PHE A 48 0.66 10.00 -4.86
C PHE A 48 1.92 9.44 -5.53
N PHE A 49 2.70 10.25 -6.25
CA PHE A 49 3.96 9.80 -6.88
C PHE A 49 5.13 9.66 -5.88
N LYS A 50 5.19 10.51 -4.84
CA LYS A 50 6.17 10.34 -3.75
C LYS A 50 5.86 9.12 -2.87
N VAL A 51 4.58 8.86 -2.62
CA VAL A 51 4.06 7.66 -1.96
C VAL A 51 4.37 6.44 -2.82
N ALA A 52 4.15 6.47 -4.14
CA ALA A 52 4.49 5.36 -5.03
C ALA A 52 5.99 4.97 -5.00
N ALA A 53 6.93 5.93 -4.97
CA ALA A 53 8.36 5.62 -4.87
C ALA A 53 8.75 5.06 -3.49
N GLY A 54 8.21 5.63 -2.40
CA GLY A 54 8.39 5.10 -1.05
C GLY A 54 7.75 3.72 -0.87
N ASP A 55 6.60 3.49 -1.49
CA ASP A 55 5.86 2.24 -1.49
C ASP A 55 6.59 1.18 -2.32
N ILE A 56 7.23 1.54 -3.43
CA ILE A 56 8.10 0.62 -4.19
C ILE A 56 9.29 0.20 -3.33
N VAL A 57 9.96 1.11 -2.63
CA VAL A 57 11.08 0.77 -1.72
C VAL A 57 10.62 -0.08 -0.54
N LYS A 58 9.45 0.22 0.05
CA LYS A 58 8.86 -0.55 1.15
C LYS A 58 8.38 -1.94 0.72
N LEU A 59 7.76 -2.06 -0.46
CA LEU A 59 7.37 -3.33 -1.07
C LEU A 59 8.59 -4.18 -1.45
N THR A 60 9.68 -3.53 -1.87
CA THR A 60 10.96 -4.19 -2.15
C THR A 60 11.59 -4.72 -0.85
N ASN A 61 11.58 -3.93 0.23
CA ASN A 61 11.97 -4.40 1.56
C ASN A 61 11.09 -5.55 2.06
N ALA A 62 9.79 -5.52 1.77
CA ALA A 62 8.89 -6.58 2.19
C ALA A 62 9.20 -7.93 1.51
N ASN A 63 9.44 -7.88 0.20
CA ASN A 63 9.89 -9.03 -0.58
C ASN A 63 11.28 -9.53 -0.12
N PHE A 64 12.17 -8.62 0.26
CA PHE A 64 13.51 -8.97 0.77
C PHE A 64 13.46 -9.66 2.12
N ILE A 65 12.61 -9.21 3.04
CA ILE A 65 12.41 -9.86 4.36
C ILE A 65 11.76 -11.24 4.20
N GLU A 66 10.79 -11.40 3.30
CA GLU A 66 10.18 -12.70 3.00
C GLU A 66 11.23 -13.69 2.46
N GLN A 67 12.08 -13.25 1.53
CA GLN A 67 13.19 -14.06 1.01
C GLN A 67 14.23 -14.38 2.08
N LEU A 68 14.55 -13.44 2.97
CA LEU A 68 15.49 -13.66 4.06
C LEU A 68 14.96 -14.68 5.09
N GLU A 69 13.67 -14.61 5.43
CA GLU A 69 13.03 -15.59 6.32
C GLU A 69 13.01 -17.00 5.74
N LEU A 70 12.76 -17.11 4.43
CA LEU A 70 12.89 -18.39 3.71
C LEU A 70 14.32 -18.91 3.76
N LEU A 71 15.31 -18.05 3.47
CA LEU A 71 16.72 -18.44 3.46
C LEU A 71 17.20 -18.92 4.84
N ILE A 72 16.81 -18.23 5.92
CA ILE A 72 17.14 -18.60 7.30
C ILE A 72 16.55 -19.97 7.67
N ARG A 73 15.33 -20.23 7.22
CA ARG A 73 14.66 -21.51 7.45
C ARG A 73 15.29 -22.65 6.67
N GLU A 74 15.58 -22.43 5.38
CA GLU A 74 16.19 -23.43 4.50
C GLU A 74 17.63 -23.78 4.93
N SER A 75 18.37 -22.80 5.44
CA SER A 75 19.75 -23.01 5.90
C SER A 75 19.87 -23.60 7.31
N ASN A 76 18.73 -23.79 8.00
CA ASN A 76 18.64 -24.33 9.37
C ASN A 76 19.51 -23.55 10.38
N VAL A 77 19.51 -22.22 10.27
CA VAL A 77 20.35 -21.32 11.07
C VAL A 77 20.05 -21.45 12.56
N GLU A 78 18.80 -21.72 12.93
CA GLU A 78 18.38 -21.95 14.32
C GLU A 78 19.21 -23.04 14.99
N SER A 79 19.45 -24.16 14.29
CA SER A 79 20.24 -25.28 14.80
C SER A 79 21.75 -25.03 14.71
N LYS A 80 22.21 -24.29 13.70
CA LYS A 80 23.66 -24.13 13.42
C LYS A 80 24.28 -22.94 14.16
N LEU A 81 23.53 -21.89 14.39
CA LEU A 81 23.98 -20.61 14.96
C LEU A 81 22.87 -20.01 15.85
N PRO A 82 22.55 -20.63 17.01
CA PRO A 82 21.42 -20.24 17.85
C PRO A 82 21.52 -18.79 18.38
N ALA A 83 22.71 -18.36 18.82
CA ALA A 83 22.93 -16.99 19.30
C ALA A 83 22.74 -15.92 18.20
N PHE A 84 23.08 -16.25 16.95
CA PHE A 84 22.80 -15.38 15.81
C PHE A 84 21.30 -15.34 15.52
N TYR A 85 20.63 -16.49 15.57
CA TYR A 85 19.20 -16.60 15.31
C TYR A 85 18.36 -15.83 16.35
N GLU A 86 18.71 -15.91 17.64
CA GLU A 86 18.05 -15.11 18.68
C GLU A 86 18.20 -13.61 18.45
N LYS A 87 19.42 -13.15 18.16
CA LYS A 87 19.68 -11.73 17.86
C LYS A 87 18.96 -11.28 16.59
N TYR A 88 18.88 -12.15 15.58
CA TYR A 88 18.10 -11.91 14.37
C TYR A 88 16.60 -11.77 14.69
N LEU A 89 16.03 -12.64 15.53
CA LEU A 89 14.62 -12.56 15.92
C LEU A 89 14.30 -11.24 16.62
N GLU A 90 15.16 -10.80 17.52
CA GLU A 90 15.01 -9.52 18.23
C GLU A 90 15.06 -8.33 17.26
N LEU A 91 16.08 -8.26 16.42
CA LEU A 91 16.24 -7.22 15.39
C LEU A 91 15.07 -7.20 14.40
N ASN A 92 14.64 -8.37 13.93
CA ASN A 92 13.53 -8.49 12.99
C ASN A 92 12.21 -8.02 13.63
N LYS A 93 11.99 -8.34 14.90
CA LYS A 93 10.82 -7.86 15.63
C LYS A 93 10.79 -6.34 15.72
N THR A 94 11.88 -5.71 16.19
CA THR A 94 11.98 -4.25 16.28
C THR A 94 11.83 -3.58 14.92
N ASN A 95 12.45 -4.13 13.88
CA ASN A 95 12.34 -3.60 12.53
C ASN A 95 10.92 -3.69 11.96
N LYS A 96 10.22 -4.80 12.22
CA LYS A 96 8.81 -4.97 11.80
C LYS A 96 7.90 -3.97 12.53
N GLU A 97 8.09 -3.78 13.83
CA GLU A 97 7.34 -2.78 14.59
C GLU A 97 7.59 -1.36 14.05
N GLY A 98 8.84 -0.99 13.82
CA GLY A 98 9.20 0.30 13.21
C GLY A 98 8.62 0.48 11.80
N TYR A 99 8.63 -0.58 10.97
CA TYR A 99 8.00 -0.56 9.66
C TYR A 99 6.50 -0.24 9.74
N PHE A 100 5.76 -0.88 10.66
CA PHE A 100 4.33 -0.65 10.79
C PHE A 100 4.02 0.75 11.31
N GLN A 101 4.80 1.28 12.24
CA GLN A 101 4.63 2.66 12.71
C GLN A 101 4.89 3.67 11.59
N ASN A 102 5.98 3.50 10.83
CA ASN A 102 6.28 4.36 9.69
C ASN A 102 5.23 4.25 8.57
N LEU A 103 4.63 3.07 8.39
CA LEU A 103 3.53 2.90 7.43
C LEU A 103 2.27 3.61 7.92
N LEU A 104 1.97 3.54 9.22
CA LEU A 104 0.81 4.23 9.80
C LEU A 104 0.98 5.75 9.72
N GLU A 105 2.18 6.27 9.98
CA GLU A 105 2.47 7.70 9.85
C GLU A 105 2.27 8.19 8.41
N MET A 106 2.77 7.43 7.42
CA MET A 106 2.64 7.81 6.01
C MET A 106 1.20 7.71 5.50
N LEU A 107 0.50 6.59 5.76
CA LEU A 107 -0.88 6.40 5.30
C LEU A 107 -1.89 7.20 6.14
N GLY A 108 -1.54 7.53 7.38
CA GLY A 108 -2.37 8.24 8.34
C GLY A 108 -2.24 9.77 8.31
N LYS A 109 -1.31 10.33 7.53
CA LYS A 109 -0.98 11.77 7.52
C LYS A 109 -2.19 12.69 7.36
N ASN A 110 -3.19 12.28 6.56
CA ASN A 110 -4.43 13.04 6.33
C ASN A 110 -5.66 12.42 7.04
N ARG A 111 -5.44 11.45 7.93
CA ARG A 111 -6.50 10.63 8.58
C ARG A 111 -6.40 10.64 10.10
N GLY A 112 -5.64 11.57 10.69
CA GLY A 112 -5.42 11.64 12.14
C GLY A 112 -6.72 11.61 12.95
N ASN A 113 -7.74 12.37 12.54
CA ASN A 113 -9.04 12.36 13.21
C ASN A 113 -9.74 10.99 13.13
N TYR A 114 -9.70 10.34 11.97
CA TYR A 114 -10.28 9.00 11.80
C TYR A 114 -9.57 7.97 12.68
N ILE A 115 -8.23 7.94 12.65
CA ILE A 115 -7.42 7.02 13.46
C ILE A 115 -7.65 7.24 14.95
N ASN A 116 -7.66 8.50 15.40
CA ASN A 116 -7.90 8.83 16.80
C ASN A 116 -9.31 8.45 17.26
N THR A 117 -10.31 8.63 16.40
CA THR A 117 -11.71 8.24 16.68
C THR A 117 -11.83 6.72 16.77
N LEU A 118 -11.19 6.01 15.84
CA LEU A 118 -11.18 4.56 15.81
C LEU A 118 -10.52 3.98 17.07
N LEU A 119 -9.37 4.53 17.48
CA LEU A 119 -8.67 4.15 18.72
C LEU A 119 -9.48 4.49 19.98
N GLY A 120 -10.21 5.60 19.98
CA GLY A 120 -11.07 6.00 21.09
C GLY A 120 -12.29 5.09 21.26
N ASN A 121 -12.87 4.63 20.14
CA ASN A 121 -14.04 3.75 20.15
C ASN A 121 -13.68 2.27 20.32
N HIS A 122 -12.50 1.87 19.87
CA HIS A 122 -12.04 0.49 19.82
C HIS A 122 -10.56 0.37 20.27
N PRO A 123 -10.27 0.52 21.58
CA PRO A 123 -8.91 0.47 22.10
C PRO A 123 -8.21 -0.90 21.93
N GLU A 124 -8.98 -1.95 21.67
CA GLU A 124 -8.50 -3.31 21.41
C GLU A 124 -7.98 -3.54 19.97
N ILE A 125 -8.01 -2.52 19.13
CA ILE A 125 -7.52 -2.58 17.75
C ILE A 125 -6.01 -2.29 17.72
N SER A 126 -5.26 -3.23 17.16
CA SER A 126 -3.81 -3.11 16.98
C SER A 126 -3.44 -2.21 15.79
N THR A 127 -2.22 -1.67 15.80
CA THR A 127 -1.66 -0.89 14.66
C THR A 127 -1.79 -1.62 13.31
N GLN A 128 -1.57 -2.94 13.29
CA GLN A 128 -1.72 -3.74 12.05
C GLN A 128 -3.17 -3.85 11.59
N GLU A 129 -4.14 -3.83 12.51
CA GLU A 129 -5.57 -3.81 12.18
C GLU A 129 -6.02 -2.44 11.68
N ILE A 130 -5.47 -1.33 12.20
CA ILE A 130 -5.69 0.02 11.68
C ILE A 130 -5.16 0.13 10.26
N LEU A 131 -3.92 -0.34 10.02
CA LEU A 131 -3.34 -0.41 8.69
C LEU A 131 -4.18 -1.26 7.74
N LEU A 132 -4.70 -2.40 8.21
CA LEU A 132 -5.61 -3.23 7.43
C LEU A 132 -6.88 -2.46 7.00
N LEU A 133 -7.48 -1.68 7.90
CA LEU A 133 -8.64 -0.85 7.56
C LEU A 133 -8.33 0.19 6.49
N ILE A 134 -7.25 0.94 6.67
CA ILE A 134 -6.81 1.97 5.74
C ILE A 134 -6.58 1.33 4.36
N LEU A 135 -5.84 0.24 4.27
CA LEU A 135 -5.56 -0.45 3.01
C LEU A 135 -6.83 -0.99 2.33
N MET A 136 -7.83 -1.41 3.12
CA MET A 136 -9.12 -1.85 2.58
C MET A 136 -9.97 -0.69 2.06
N GLN A 137 -9.99 0.45 2.75
CA GLN A 137 -10.67 1.67 2.29
C GLN A 137 -10.06 2.20 0.98
N GLU A 138 -8.73 2.09 0.85
CA GLU A 138 -8.00 2.40 -0.39
C GLU A 138 -8.16 1.34 -1.50
N LYS A 139 -8.97 0.30 -1.27
CA LYS A 139 -9.27 -0.76 -2.26
C LYS A 139 -8.04 -1.53 -2.75
N PHE A 140 -7.00 -1.67 -1.93
CA PHE A 140 -5.89 -2.58 -2.24
C PHE A 140 -6.41 -4.02 -2.36
N ASP A 141 -5.85 -4.78 -3.30
CA ASP A 141 -6.20 -6.18 -3.46
C ASP A 141 -5.63 -7.03 -2.31
N ASN A 142 -6.26 -8.18 -2.04
CA ASN A 142 -5.89 -9.05 -0.92
C ASN A 142 -4.44 -9.53 -0.98
N LYS A 143 -3.85 -9.70 -2.17
CA LYS A 143 -2.47 -10.16 -2.32
C LYS A 143 -1.49 -9.05 -1.92
N SER A 144 -1.76 -7.83 -2.34
CA SER A 144 -0.99 -6.65 -1.96
C SER A 144 -1.08 -6.38 -0.45
N ILE A 145 -2.28 -6.43 0.13
CA ILE A 145 -2.46 -6.27 1.59
C ILE A 145 -1.68 -7.35 2.36
N ALA A 146 -1.77 -8.61 1.94
CA ALA A 146 -1.06 -9.72 2.58
C ALA A 146 0.47 -9.48 2.60
N ARG A 147 1.03 -9.02 1.47
CA ARG A 147 2.45 -8.66 1.36
C ARG A 147 2.83 -7.47 2.23
N ILE A 148 2.08 -6.37 2.16
CA ILE A 148 2.35 -5.15 2.93
C ILE A 148 2.33 -5.44 4.44
N LEU A 149 1.44 -6.34 4.88
CA LEU A 149 1.30 -6.72 6.29
C LEU A 149 2.16 -7.90 6.72
N PHE A 150 3.01 -8.46 5.84
CA PHE A 150 3.83 -9.64 6.13
C PHE A 150 3.03 -10.85 6.65
N ILE A 151 1.88 -11.13 6.03
CA ILE A 151 1.01 -12.23 6.41
C ILE A 151 0.59 -13.07 5.21
N THR A 152 0.24 -14.33 5.46
CA THR A 152 -0.33 -15.18 4.41
C THR A 152 -1.75 -14.73 4.04
N PRO A 153 -2.22 -15.04 2.81
CA PRO A 153 -3.60 -14.75 2.40
C PRO A 153 -4.66 -15.38 3.33
N GLU A 154 -4.38 -16.56 3.88
CA GLU A 154 -5.27 -17.23 4.84
C GLU A 154 -5.33 -16.49 6.19
N THR A 155 -4.18 -16.01 6.69
CA THR A 155 -4.13 -15.16 7.88
C THR A 155 -4.86 -13.84 7.65
N LEU A 156 -4.75 -13.26 6.46
CA LEU A 156 -5.48 -12.05 6.09
C LEU A 156 -7.00 -12.25 6.18
N LYS A 157 -7.54 -13.34 5.61
CA LYS A 157 -8.98 -13.66 5.70
C LYS A 157 -9.45 -13.73 7.15
N LYS A 158 -8.70 -14.44 8.01
CA LYS A 158 -9.00 -14.57 9.45
C LYS A 158 -8.96 -13.22 10.16
N ARG A 159 -7.95 -12.38 9.88
CA ARG A 159 -7.83 -11.05 10.46
C ARG A 159 -8.97 -10.13 10.05
N LYS A 160 -9.35 -10.11 8.76
CA LYS A 160 -10.52 -9.34 8.28
C LYS A 160 -11.79 -9.75 9.01
N SER A 161 -12.03 -11.05 9.18
CA SER A 161 -13.19 -11.55 9.92
C SER A 161 -13.19 -11.11 11.39
N ARG A 162 -12.05 -11.21 12.09
CA ARG A 162 -11.92 -10.76 13.49
C ARG A 162 -12.12 -9.26 13.63
N LEU A 163 -11.55 -8.49 12.72
CA LEU A 163 -11.66 -7.04 12.69
C LEU A 163 -13.11 -6.59 12.49
N LYS A 164 -13.85 -7.21 11.56
CA LYS A 164 -15.28 -6.99 11.38
C LYS A 164 -16.10 -7.32 12.64
N ALA A 165 -15.71 -8.36 13.38
CA ALA A 165 -16.36 -8.70 14.64
C ALA A 165 -16.12 -7.64 15.73
N LYS A 166 -14.93 -7.01 15.75
CA LYS A 166 -14.59 -5.93 16.69
C LYS A 166 -15.33 -4.62 16.39
N LEU A 167 -15.38 -4.22 15.12
CA LEU A 167 -15.97 -2.93 14.68
C LEU A 167 -17.51 -2.93 14.64
N GLY A 168 -18.13 -4.13 14.68
CA GLY A 168 -19.56 -4.27 14.44
C GLY A 168 -19.94 -4.03 12.98
N ARG A 169 -21.13 -4.47 12.58
CA ARG A 169 -21.60 -4.47 11.17
C ARG A 169 -21.80 -3.08 10.53
N LYS A 170 -21.45 -1.97 11.20
CA LYS A 170 -21.79 -0.60 10.76
C LYS A 170 -20.66 0.13 10.02
N GLU A 171 -19.43 -0.32 10.13
CA GLU A 171 -18.33 0.19 9.31
C GLU A 171 -18.19 -0.74 8.12
N ASP A 172 -18.67 -0.30 6.96
CA ASP A 172 -18.58 -1.05 5.71
C ASP A 172 -17.11 -1.20 5.32
N VAL A 173 -16.54 -2.32 5.77
CA VAL A 173 -15.21 -2.88 5.47
C VAL A 173 -15.35 -3.98 4.42
#